data_AF-A0A8C9HE76-F1
#
_entry.id   AF-A0A8C9HE76-F1
#
_cell.length_a   1.000
_cell.length_b   1.000
_cell.length_c   1.000
_cell.angle_alpha   90.00
_cell.angle_beta   90.00
_cell.angle_gamma   90.00
#
_symmetry.space_group_name_H-M   'P 1'
#
loop_
_entity.id
_entity.type
_entity.pdbx_description
1 polymer ?
#
loop_
_entity_poly.entity_id
_entity_poly.type
_entity_poly.pdbx_seq_one_letter_code
_entity_poly.pdbx_strand_id
1 'polypeptide(L)'
;MGSIYLFRYYKNANQTKILPLGLCDGDSGMEGKSGHSGLPGAKGDPGVKGEKGELGPPGLLGPTGPKGDTGSKGVRGPIGKKGFRGFKGSKGEVARVPRSAFSAALSKPFPPPNIPIKFEKVLYNDQGNYSPATGKFNCSIPGTYVFSYHVTVRGRPARISLVAQNKKQFKARETLYGHEIDQASLLIILKLSAGDQVWLEVSKDWNGVYVSAEDDSIFTGFLFSSTTQ
;
A
#
# COMPACT_ATOMS: atom_id res chain seq x y z
N MET A 1 18.25 8.62 -0.23
CA MET A 1 17.19 8.41 0.78
C MET A 1 16.50 9.73 1.05
N GLY A 2 15.17 9.77 0.99
CA GLY A 2 14.41 10.92 1.45
C GLY A 2 14.39 10.93 2.97
N SER A 3 15.06 11.90 3.58
CA SER A 3 14.92 12.17 5.00
C SER A 3 13.49 12.59 5.29
N ILE A 4 12.83 11.92 6.24
CA ILE A 4 11.63 12.46 6.86
C ILE A 4 12.09 13.63 7.72
N TYR A 5 11.83 14.83 7.24
CA TYR A 5 12.00 16.06 8.00
C TYR A 5 10.88 16.12 9.04
N LEU A 6 11.22 15.92 10.31
CA LEU A 6 10.34 16.31 11.40
C LEU A 6 10.44 17.83 11.53
N PHE A 7 9.45 18.56 10.99
CA PHE A 7 9.37 20.00 11.15
C PHE A 7 9.08 20.35 12.61
N ARG A 8 10.05 20.97 13.28
CA ARG A 8 9.82 21.73 14.51
C ARG A 8 9.62 23.18 14.10
N TYR A 9 8.37 23.63 13.95
CA TYR A 9 8.09 25.04 13.77
C TYR A 9 8.21 25.73 15.13
N TYR A 10 9.31 26.45 15.36
CA TYR A 10 9.34 27.49 16.39
C TYR A 10 8.98 28.81 15.72
N LYS A 11 7.78 29.32 16.02
CA LYS A 11 7.46 30.72 15.73
C LYS A 11 7.96 31.55 16.91
N ASN A 12 9.19 32.06 16.83
CA ASN A 12 9.61 33.15 17.68
C ASN A 12 10.27 34.22 16.81
N ALA A 13 9.79 35.46 16.94
CA ALA A 13 10.28 36.61 16.20
C ALA A 13 11.77 36.81 16.53
N ASN A 14 12.61 36.86 15.49
CA ASN A 14 14.03 37.19 15.52
C ASN A 14 15.00 36.16 16.16
N GLN A 15 15.25 35.04 15.46
CA GLN A 15 16.60 34.50 15.17
C GLN A 15 16.52 33.04 14.68
N THR A 16 16.83 32.80 13.40
CA THR A 16 17.12 31.47 12.88
C THR A 16 18.57 31.10 13.21
N LYS A 17 18.78 30.16 14.14
CA LYS A 17 20.09 29.54 14.39
C LYS A 17 19.98 28.03 14.20
N ILE A 18 20.65 27.53 13.17
CA ILE A 18 20.75 26.10 12.84
C ILE A 18 22.06 25.59 13.47
N LEU A 19 22.00 24.53 14.27
CA LEU A 19 23.18 23.82 14.77
C LEU A 19 23.26 22.44 14.09
N PRO A 20 24.39 22.08 13.45
CA PRO A 20 24.57 20.74 12.88
C PRO A 20 25.17 19.79 13.93
N LEU A 21 24.70 18.54 13.96
CA LEU A 21 25.38 17.42 14.61
C LEU A 21 25.74 16.40 13.53
N GLY A 22 27.02 16.01 13.52
CA GLY A 22 27.71 15.39 12.40
C GLY A 22 27.54 13.88 12.24
N LEU A 23 27.67 13.50 10.96
CA LEU A 23 28.35 12.35 10.31
C LEU A 23 28.52 11.01 11.06
N CYS A 24 27.96 9.96 10.46
CA CYS A 24 28.62 8.67 10.29
C CYS A 24 28.34 8.13 8.89
N ASP A 25 29.43 7.75 8.21
CA ASP A 25 29.47 7.25 6.83
C ASP A 25 28.90 5.83 6.71
N GLY A 26 28.23 5.56 5.59
CA GLY A 26 27.78 4.23 5.19
C GLY A 26 27.63 4.16 3.68
N ASP A 27 28.46 3.33 3.05
CA ASP A 27 28.61 3.18 1.60
C ASP A 27 27.29 2.90 0.86
N SER A 28 27.20 3.44 -0.37
CA SER A 28 26.06 3.24 -1.27
C SER A 28 25.95 1.80 -1.76
N GLY A 29 24.77 1.19 -1.57
CA GLY A 29 24.39 -0.06 -2.23
C GLY A 29 24.11 0.17 -3.73
N MET A 30 24.60 -0.74 -4.58
CA MET A 30 24.50 -0.68 -6.04
C MET A 30 23.06 -0.77 -6.56
N GLU A 31 22.81 -0.10 -7.68
CA GLU A 31 21.55 -0.11 -8.44
C GLU A 31 21.21 -1.52 -8.95
N GLY A 32 19.96 -1.95 -8.74
CA GLY A 32 19.48 -3.26 -9.19
C GLY A 32 19.37 -3.35 -10.71
N LYS A 33 19.92 -4.41 -11.30
CA LYS A 33 19.88 -4.63 -12.76
C LYS A 33 18.44 -4.86 -13.25
N SER A 34 18.13 -4.28 -14.42
CA SER A 34 16.85 -4.48 -15.12
C SER A 34 16.62 -5.95 -15.46
N GLY A 35 15.38 -6.41 -15.30
CA GLY A 35 14.97 -7.79 -15.58
C GLY A 35 15.10 -8.19 -17.05
N HIS A 36 15.38 -9.48 -17.29
CA HIS A 36 15.54 -10.03 -18.63
C HIS A 36 14.21 -10.13 -19.39
N SER A 37 14.27 -9.90 -20.71
CA SER A 37 13.17 -10.10 -21.64
C SER A 37 12.80 -11.58 -21.76
N GLY A 38 11.49 -11.85 -21.89
CA GLY A 38 10.97 -13.21 -22.06
C GLY A 38 11.41 -13.87 -23.36
N LEU A 39 11.59 -15.19 -23.33
CA LEU A 39 12.02 -16.00 -24.47
C LEU A 39 10.93 -16.06 -25.57
N PRO A 40 11.31 -16.08 -26.87
CA PRO A 40 10.38 -16.32 -27.96
C PRO A 40 9.76 -17.73 -27.90
N GLY A 41 8.50 -17.86 -28.30
CA GLY A 41 7.81 -19.15 -28.37
C GLY A 41 8.42 -20.09 -29.42
N ALA A 42 8.35 -21.39 -29.17
CA ALA A 42 8.90 -22.42 -30.04
C ALA A 42 8.26 -22.44 -31.43
N LYS A 43 9.08 -22.71 -32.45
CA LYS A 43 8.66 -22.88 -33.84
C LYS A 43 7.98 -24.24 -34.01
N GLY A 44 6.84 -24.28 -34.69
CA GLY A 44 6.14 -25.54 -34.97
C GLY A 44 6.88 -26.42 -36.00
N ASP A 45 6.74 -27.74 -35.86
CA ASP A 45 7.42 -28.73 -36.68
C ASP A 45 6.91 -28.78 -38.15
N PRO A 46 7.77 -29.13 -39.13
CA PRO A 46 7.34 -29.35 -40.51
C PRO A 46 6.50 -30.63 -40.66
N GLY A 47 5.53 -30.60 -41.58
CA GLY A 47 4.76 -31.79 -41.95
C GLY A 47 5.59 -32.84 -42.70
N VAL A 48 5.29 -34.13 -42.45
CA VAL A 48 5.98 -35.28 -43.05
C VAL A 48 5.75 -35.36 -44.56
N LYS A 49 6.81 -35.67 -45.31
CA LYS A 49 6.78 -35.88 -46.77
C LYS A 49 6.23 -37.28 -47.09
N GLY A 50 5.27 -37.38 -48.01
CA GLY A 50 4.75 -38.68 -48.47
C GLY A 50 5.78 -39.48 -49.27
N GLU A 51 5.77 -40.80 -49.11
CA GLU A 51 6.67 -41.73 -49.79
C GLU A 51 6.43 -41.78 -51.31
N LYS A 52 7.51 -42.04 -52.05
CA LYS A 52 7.51 -42.17 -53.52
C LYS A 52 7.12 -43.61 -53.88
N GLY A 53 6.09 -43.78 -54.71
CA GLY A 53 5.70 -45.10 -55.22
C GLY A 53 6.82 -45.74 -56.07
N GLU A 54 6.93 -47.07 -55.97
CA GLU A 54 7.91 -47.88 -56.71
C GLU A 54 7.68 -47.85 -58.23
N LEU A 55 8.78 -48.00 -58.98
CA LEU A 55 8.76 -47.99 -60.44
C LEU A 55 8.33 -49.38 -60.96
N GLY A 56 7.32 -49.42 -61.82
CA GLY A 56 6.93 -50.66 -62.50
C GLY A 56 7.97 -51.14 -63.52
N PRO A 57 8.07 -52.45 -63.80
CA PRO A 57 9.05 -53.00 -64.74
C PRO A 57 8.74 -52.60 -66.20
N PRO A 58 9.76 -52.58 -67.11
CA PRO A 58 9.56 -52.15 -68.49
C PRO A 58 8.78 -53.18 -69.33
N GLY A 59 7.81 -52.72 -70.11
CA GLY A 59 7.10 -53.52 -71.11
C GLY A 59 7.77 -53.47 -72.50
N LEU A 60 7.73 -54.59 -73.23
CA LEU A 60 8.24 -54.75 -74.60
C LEU A 60 7.40 -54.00 -75.65
N LEU A 61 8.05 -53.61 -76.75
CA LEU A 61 7.55 -52.70 -77.79
C LEU A 61 6.43 -53.33 -78.65
N GLY A 62 5.28 -52.63 -78.76
CA GLY A 62 4.20 -52.93 -79.70
C GLY A 62 3.78 -51.68 -80.49
N PRO A 63 3.21 -51.82 -81.71
CA PRO A 63 2.92 -50.69 -82.59
C PRO A 63 1.76 -49.82 -82.07
N THR A 64 1.88 -48.52 -82.35
CA THR A 64 1.07 -47.43 -81.78
C THR A 64 -0.41 -47.48 -82.17
N GLY A 65 -1.30 -47.66 -81.19
CA GLY A 65 -2.72 -47.34 -81.30
C GLY A 65 -3.01 -45.87 -80.95
N PRO A 66 -4.05 -45.23 -81.50
CA PRO A 66 -4.39 -43.84 -81.20
C PRO A 66 -4.74 -43.68 -79.71
N LYS A 67 -4.19 -42.63 -79.10
CA LYS A 67 -4.29 -42.29 -77.68
C LYS A 67 -5.74 -41.95 -77.32
N GLY A 68 -6.35 -42.70 -76.40
CA GLY A 68 -7.59 -42.29 -75.75
C GLY A 68 -7.35 -41.05 -74.87
N ASP A 69 -8.28 -40.09 -74.91
CA ASP A 69 -8.16 -38.84 -74.17
C ASP A 69 -8.01 -39.08 -72.66
N THR A 70 -7.06 -38.36 -72.07
CA THR A 70 -6.81 -38.39 -70.63
C THR A 70 -8.01 -37.75 -69.91
N GLY A 71 -8.68 -38.51 -69.05
CA GLY A 71 -9.77 -37.99 -68.23
C GLY A 71 -9.36 -36.72 -67.47
N SER A 72 -10.23 -35.70 -67.47
CA SER A 72 -9.98 -34.42 -66.82
C SER A 72 -9.61 -34.60 -65.34
N LYS A 73 -8.55 -33.92 -64.88
CA LYS A 73 -8.18 -33.83 -63.45
C LYS A 73 -9.40 -33.37 -62.64
N GLY A 74 -9.71 -34.10 -61.56
CA GLY A 74 -10.78 -33.72 -60.63
C GLY A 74 -10.60 -32.31 -60.07
N VAL A 75 -11.70 -31.58 -59.91
CA VAL A 75 -11.71 -30.19 -59.41
C VAL A 75 -11.23 -30.16 -57.95
N ARG A 76 -10.34 -29.22 -57.63
CA ARG A 76 -9.85 -29.01 -56.26
C ARG A 76 -11.04 -28.70 -55.33
N GLY A 77 -11.15 -29.40 -54.20
CA GLY A 77 -12.19 -29.15 -53.20
C GLY A 77 -12.13 -27.73 -52.61
N PRO A 78 -13.26 -27.19 -52.12
CA PRO A 78 -13.33 -25.83 -51.58
C PRO A 78 -12.44 -25.66 -50.35
N ILE A 79 -11.94 -24.43 -50.15
CA ILE A 79 -11.14 -24.05 -48.98
C ILE A 79 -12.03 -24.15 -47.72
N GLY A 80 -11.52 -24.79 -46.67
CA GLY A 80 -12.22 -24.94 -45.39
C GLY A 80 -12.53 -23.59 -44.72
N LYS A 81 -13.64 -23.54 -43.97
CA LYS A 81 -14.07 -22.32 -43.26
C LYS A 81 -13.05 -21.92 -42.19
N LYS A 82 -12.82 -20.61 -42.05
CA LYS A 82 -11.96 -20.04 -41.00
C LYS A 82 -12.51 -20.40 -39.61
N GLY A 83 -11.64 -20.85 -38.71
CA GLY A 83 -12.02 -21.19 -37.34
C GLY A 83 -12.56 -19.99 -36.55
N PHE A 84 -13.39 -20.27 -35.54
CA PHE A 84 -13.94 -19.24 -34.65
C PHE A 84 -12.85 -18.55 -33.83
N ARG A 85 -13.07 -17.27 -33.53
CA ARG A 85 -12.20 -16.50 -32.64
C ARG A 85 -12.26 -17.09 -31.23
N GLY A 86 -11.09 -17.30 -30.60
CA GLY A 86 -11.03 -17.75 -29.21
C GLY A 86 -11.73 -16.80 -28.24
N PHE A 87 -12.25 -17.35 -27.14
CA PHE A 87 -12.91 -16.56 -26.10
C PHE A 87 -11.95 -15.55 -25.47
N LYS A 88 -12.50 -14.40 -25.05
CA LYS A 88 -11.75 -13.37 -24.32
C LYS A 88 -11.33 -13.94 -22.96
N GLY A 89 -10.05 -13.81 -22.61
CA GLY A 89 -9.56 -14.22 -21.28
C GLY A 89 -10.29 -13.50 -20.14
N SER A 90 -10.41 -14.17 -19.00
CA SER A 90 -11.00 -13.59 -17.80
C SER A 90 -10.21 -12.37 -17.33
N LYS A 91 -10.92 -11.37 -16.79
CA LYS A 91 -10.31 -10.17 -16.20
C LYS A 91 -9.55 -10.61 -14.94
N GLY A 92 -8.25 -10.35 -14.87
CA GLY A 92 -7.44 -10.67 -13.68
C GLY A 92 -8.00 -9.97 -12.44
N GLU A 93 -8.14 -10.72 -11.35
CA GLU A 93 -8.57 -10.21 -10.05
C GLU A 93 -7.43 -9.38 -9.44
N VAL A 94 -7.68 -8.09 -9.17
CA VAL A 94 -6.67 -7.21 -8.58
C VAL A 94 -6.54 -7.59 -7.11
N ALA A 95 -5.35 -8.05 -6.69
CA ALA A 95 -5.06 -8.36 -5.30
C ALA A 95 -5.42 -7.16 -4.39
N ARG A 96 -6.33 -7.36 -3.45
CA ARG A 96 -6.75 -6.32 -2.51
C ARG A 96 -5.61 -5.99 -1.56
N VAL A 97 -5.12 -4.75 -1.62
CA VAL A 97 -4.16 -4.23 -0.66
C VAL A 97 -4.83 -4.13 0.71
N PRO A 98 -4.24 -4.67 1.79
CA PRO A 98 -4.78 -4.52 3.14
C PRO A 98 -4.83 -3.04 3.54
N ARG A 99 -5.95 -2.62 4.14
CA ARG A 99 -6.17 -1.24 4.59
C ARG A 99 -6.69 -1.25 6.02
N SER A 100 -6.09 -0.42 6.85
CA SER A 100 -6.59 -0.10 8.18
C SER A 100 -6.11 1.32 8.48
N ALA A 101 -7.03 2.26 8.59
CA ALA A 101 -6.69 3.62 8.95
C ALA A 101 -7.85 4.31 9.66
N PHE A 102 -7.50 5.29 10.49
CA PHE A 102 -8.45 6.22 11.08
C PHE A 102 -7.83 7.62 11.21
N SER A 103 -8.68 8.63 11.23
CA SER A 103 -8.35 9.97 11.66
C SER A 103 -9.57 10.53 12.37
N ALA A 104 -9.38 11.07 13.57
CA ALA A 104 -10.45 11.60 14.39
C ALA A 104 -9.99 12.84 15.14
N ALA A 105 -10.91 13.77 15.34
CA ALA A 105 -10.71 15.03 16.03
C ALA A 105 -11.48 15.08 17.36
N LEU A 106 -10.93 15.83 18.30
CA LEU A 106 -11.52 16.09 19.60
C LEU A 106 -12.77 16.95 19.41
N SER A 107 -13.83 16.70 20.19
CA SER A 107 -15.05 17.50 20.12
C SER A 107 -15.23 18.47 21.30
N LYS A 108 -14.57 18.20 22.43
CA LYS A 108 -14.67 18.98 23.65
C LYS A 108 -13.29 19.20 24.28
N PRO A 109 -12.98 20.41 24.78
CA PRO A 109 -11.70 20.67 25.42
C PRO A 109 -11.60 19.95 26.76
N PHE A 110 -10.37 19.81 27.25
CA PHE A 110 -10.05 19.22 28.56
C PHE A 110 -10.66 17.82 28.74
N PRO A 111 -10.29 16.84 27.88
CA PRO A 111 -10.84 15.49 27.96
C PRO A 111 -10.56 14.85 29.32
N PRO A 112 -11.38 13.89 29.79
CA PRO A 112 -11.19 13.28 31.10
C PRO A 112 -9.79 12.68 31.25
N PRO A 113 -9.07 12.97 32.35
CA PRO A 113 -7.69 12.52 32.51
C PRO A 113 -7.58 11.06 32.94
N ASN A 114 -6.41 10.47 32.69
CA ASN A 114 -6.04 9.08 33.05
C ASN A 114 -6.95 7.99 32.48
N ILE A 115 -7.76 8.33 31.48
CA ILE A 115 -8.51 7.38 30.65
C ILE A 115 -8.26 7.72 29.17
N PRO A 116 -8.62 6.85 28.22
CA PRO A 116 -8.48 7.17 26.81
C PRO A 116 -9.22 8.46 26.42
N ILE A 117 -8.51 9.35 25.73
CA ILE A 117 -9.11 10.54 25.12
C ILE A 117 -10.00 10.07 23.96
N LYS A 118 -11.25 10.49 24.00
CA LYS A 118 -12.23 10.21 22.94
C LYS A 118 -12.14 11.33 21.91
N PHE A 119 -11.86 10.97 20.66
CA PHE A 119 -11.92 11.87 19.52
C PHE A 119 -13.21 11.56 18.76
N GLU A 120 -14.30 12.23 19.13
CA GLU A 120 -15.62 11.86 18.66
C GLU A 120 -15.92 12.31 17.22
N LYS A 121 -15.23 13.35 16.73
CA LYS A 121 -15.39 13.85 15.36
C LYS A 121 -14.56 12.99 14.41
N VAL A 122 -15.18 11.94 13.87
CA VAL A 122 -14.54 11.03 12.91
C VAL A 122 -14.32 11.74 11.58
N LEU A 123 -13.06 11.81 11.14
CA LEU A 123 -12.66 12.35 9.83
C LEU A 123 -12.52 11.22 8.80
N TYR A 124 -11.95 10.09 9.22
CA TYR A 124 -11.84 8.86 8.43
C TYR A 124 -11.88 7.66 9.36
N ASN A 125 -12.66 6.63 9.04
CA ASN A 125 -12.72 5.36 9.79
C ASN A 125 -13.43 4.27 8.97
N ASP A 126 -13.11 4.15 7.68
CA ASP A 126 -13.83 3.28 6.73
C ASP A 126 -13.90 1.81 7.19
N GLN A 127 -12.85 1.30 7.84
CA GLN A 127 -12.80 -0.08 8.34
C GLN A 127 -13.35 -0.24 9.77
N GLY A 128 -13.80 0.84 10.42
CA GLY A 128 -14.33 0.80 11.79
C GLY A 128 -13.33 0.33 12.84
N ASN A 129 -12.02 0.46 12.57
CA ASN A 129 -10.97 0.01 13.49
C ASN A 129 -10.73 0.99 14.64
N TYR A 130 -11.19 2.24 14.51
CA TYR A 130 -11.27 3.19 15.62
C TYR A 130 -12.67 3.22 16.24
N SER A 131 -12.75 3.25 17.57
CA SER A 131 -14.02 3.38 18.30
C SER A 131 -14.10 4.75 18.98
N PRO A 132 -14.94 5.67 18.47
CA PRO A 132 -15.15 6.99 19.09
C PRO A 132 -15.74 6.89 20.51
N ALA A 133 -16.52 5.84 20.79
CA ALA A 133 -17.11 5.61 22.10
C ALA A 133 -16.06 5.33 23.19
N THR A 134 -14.94 4.70 22.82
CA THR A 134 -13.87 4.32 23.75
C THR A 134 -12.58 5.12 23.59
N GLY A 135 -12.38 5.82 22.47
CA GLY A 135 -11.15 6.54 22.17
C GLY A 135 -10.00 5.64 21.67
N LYS A 136 -10.28 4.36 21.40
CA LYS A 136 -9.25 3.36 21.08
C LYS A 136 -9.28 2.93 19.61
N PHE A 137 -8.10 2.79 19.03
CA PHE A 137 -7.87 2.02 17.82
C PHE A 137 -7.66 0.54 18.17
N ASN A 138 -8.28 -0.36 17.42
CA ASN A 138 -8.15 -1.81 17.52
C ASN A 138 -7.45 -2.35 16.27
N CYS A 139 -6.28 -2.95 16.45
CA CYS A 139 -5.51 -3.54 15.37
C CYS A 139 -6.23 -4.80 14.83
N SER A 140 -6.73 -4.73 13.60
CA SER A 140 -7.37 -5.86 12.90
C SER A 140 -6.39 -6.63 12.01
N ILE A 141 -5.35 -5.95 11.50
CA ILE A 141 -4.37 -6.50 10.57
C ILE A 141 -2.98 -6.43 11.23
N PRO A 142 -2.32 -7.56 11.53
CA PRO A 142 -0.95 -7.55 12.06
C PRO A 142 0.01 -6.83 11.10
N GLY A 143 0.86 -5.95 11.62
CA GLY A 143 1.70 -5.14 10.77
C GLY A 143 2.40 -3.99 11.46
N THR A 144 3.05 -3.18 10.64
CA THR A 144 3.67 -1.92 11.02
C THR A 144 2.68 -0.80 10.78
N TYR A 145 2.41 0.00 11.81
CA TYR A 145 1.49 1.12 11.79
C TYR A 145 2.23 2.42 12.05
N VAL A 146 1.80 3.49 11.39
CA VAL A 146 2.18 4.86 11.73
C VAL A 146 1.05 5.48 12.53
N PHE A 147 1.39 6.09 13.66
CA PHE A 147 0.47 6.92 14.45
C PHE A 147 1.01 8.34 14.53
N SER A 148 0.10 9.30 14.47
CA SER A 148 0.43 10.71 14.65
C SER A 148 -0.69 11.44 15.35
N TYR A 149 -0.31 12.42 16.17
CA TYR A 149 -1.26 13.39 16.70
C TYR A 149 -0.73 14.80 16.53
N HIS A 150 -1.67 15.73 16.45
CA HIS A 150 -1.45 17.16 16.54
C HIS A 150 -2.48 17.69 17.52
N VAL A 151 -2.03 18.25 18.64
CA VAL A 151 -2.90 18.63 19.75
C VAL A 151 -2.63 20.07 20.14
N THR A 152 -3.69 20.86 20.13
CA THR A 152 -3.68 22.21 20.68
C THR A 152 -3.62 22.15 22.20
N VAL A 153 -2.67 22.90 22.78
CA VAL A 153 -2.47 23.04 24.22
C VAL A 153 -2.78 24.47 24.63
N ARG A 154 -3.75 24.66 25.54
CA ARG A 154 -4.21 26.00 25.95
C ARG A 154 -4.60 26.05 27.42
N GLY A 155 -4.34 27.20 28.05
CA GLY A 155 -4.80 27.55 29.39
C GLY A 155 -4.07 26.86 30.55
N ARG A 156 -3.53 25.65 30.34
CA ARG A 156 -2.62 24.96 31.28
C ARG A 156 -1.68 24.01 30.53
N PRO A 157 -0.56 23.58 31.13
CA PRO A 157 0.33 22.60 30.53
C PRO A 157 -0.35 21.26 30.22
N ALA A 158 0.15 20.53 29.23
CA ALA A 158 -0.35 19.22 28.85
C ALA A 158 0.73 18.14 28.97
N ARG A 159 0.36 16.97 29.48
CA ARG A 159 1.19 15.76 29.44
C ARG A 159 0.40 14.65 28.76
N ILE A 160 0.76 14.38 27.51
CA ILE A 160 0.06 13.44 26.63
C ILE A 160 0.88 12.16 26.57
N SER A 161 0.22 11.01 26.67
CA SER A 161 0.86 9.70 26.51
C SER A 161 0.21 8.93 25.38
N LEU A 162 1.02 8.35 24.49
CA LEU A 162 0.55 7.34 23.56
C LEU A 162 0.70 5.97 24.21
N VAL A 163 -0.41 5.24 24.28
CA VAL A 163 -0.49 3.93 24.91
C VAL A 163 -0.77 2.90 23.85
N ALA A 164 0.04 1.85 23.81
CA ALA A 164 -0.19 0.67 22.98
C ALA A 164 0.16 -0.57 23.78
N GLN A 165 -0.56 -1.68 23.56
CA GLN A 165 -0.31 -2.95 24.27
C GLN A 165 -0.34 -2.77 25.81
N ASN A 166 -1.25 -1.93 26.31
CA ASN A 166 -1.37 -1.55 27.72
C ASN A 166 -0.11 -0.90 28.36
N LYS A 167 0.82 -0.41 27.54
CA LYS A 167 2.04 0.29 28.00
C LYS A 167 2.14 1.67 27.36
N LYS A 168 2.59 2.66 28.14
CA LYS A 168 2.91 4.00 27.63
C LYS A 168 4.16 3.90 26.76
N GLN A 169 3.96 3.92 25.44
CA GLN A 169 5.03 3.84 24.45
C GLN A 169 5.75 5.17 24.31
N PHE A 170 5.02 6.28 24.46
CA PHE A 170 5.57 7.62 24.37
C PHE A 170 4.88 8.57 25.35
N LYS A 171 5.61 9.61 25.81
CA LYS A 171 5.11 10.68 26.66
C LYS A 171 5.66 12.02 26.16
N ALA A 172 4.77 12.95 25.81
CA ALA A 172 5.09 14.36 25.58
C ALA A 172 4.69 15.19 26.80
N ARG A 173 5.43 16.27 27.02
CA ARG A 173 5.11 17.31 27.99
C ARG A 173 5.22 18.65 27.27
N GLU A 174 4.12 19.38 27.20
CA GLU A 174 4.13 20.77 26.77
C GLU A 174 3.87 21.69 27.95
N THR A 175 4.67 22.74 28.03
CA THR A 175 4.60 23.79 29.04
C THR A 175 4.12 25.06 28.40
N LEU A 176 3.13 25.72 28.98
CA LEU A 176 2.72 27.05 28.56
C LEU A 176 3.45 28.11 29.37
N TYR A 177 3.85 29.18 28.70
CA TYR A 177 4.31 30.42 29.32
C TYR A 177 3.25 31.50 29.08
N GLY A 178 2.73 32.13 30.13
CA GLY A 178 1.71 33.19 30.01
C GLY A 178 0.36 32.72 29.46
N HIS A 179 -0.25 33.53 28.59
CA HIS A 179 -1.58 33.29 27.98
C HIS A 179 -1.53 32.57 26.62
N GLU A 180 -0.43 31.87 26.35
CA GLU A 180 -0.13 31.34 25.02
C GLU A 180 -0.90 30.05 24.67
N ILE A 181 -1.06 29.85 23.36
CA ILE A 181 -1.50 28.61 22.73
C ILE A 181 -0.25 27.93 22.19
N ASP A 182 -0.10 26.63 22.45
CA ASP A 182 1.00 25.82 21.96
C ASP A 182 0.49 24.57 21.23
N GLN A 183 1.39 23.87 20.53
CA GLN A 183 1.09 22.70 19.72
C GLN A 183 1.99 21.52 20.09
N ALA A 184 1.38 20.44 20.56
CA ALA A 184 2.05 19.16 20.78
C ALA A 184 1.87 18.28 19.54
N SER A 185 2.96 17.75 18.98
CA SER A 185 2.88 16.81 17.86
C SER A 185 3.79 15.60 18.05
N LEU A 186 3.36 14.45 17.53
CA LEU A 186 4.15 13.22 17.47
C LEU A 186 3.90 12.51 16.15
N LEU A 187 4.94 11.85 15.62
CA LEU A 187 4.82 10.77 14.66
C LEU A 187 5.63 9.59 15.18
N ILE A 188 5.04 8.40 15.21
CA ILE A 188 5.68 7.18 15.70
C ILE A 188 5.27 5.97 14.85
N ILE A 189 6.21 5.04 14.68
CA ILE A 189 5.98 3.76 14.01
C ILE A 189 5.94 2.67 15.07
N LEU A 190 4.89 1.84 15.05
CA LEU A 190 4.72 0.73 15.98
C LEU A 190 4.42 -0.56 15.22
N LYS A 191 5.00 -1.67 15.66
CA LYS A 191 4.61 -3.01 15.21
C LYS A 191 3.50 -3.53 16.12
N LEU A 192 2.37 -3.92 15.53
CA LEU A 192 1.19 -4.39 16.24
C LEU A 192 0.79 -5.79 15.78
N SER A 193 0.31 -6.58 16.73
CA SER A 193 -0.38 -7.85 16.49
C SER A 193 -1.89 -7.62 16.40
N ALA A 194 -2.62 -8.56 15.79
CA ALA A 194 -4.08 -8.51 15.80
C ALA A 194 -4.60 -8.53 17.25
N GLY A 195 -5.55 -7.65 17.56
CA GLY A 195 -6.10 -7.46 18.91
C GLY A 195 -5.39 -6.39 19.75
N ASP A 196 -4.19 -5.94 19.35
CA ASP A 196 -3.53 -4.84 20.05
C ASP A 196 -4.36 -3.55 19.96
N GLN A 197 -4.39 -2.78 21.04
CA GLN A 197 -5.09 -1.49 21.10
C GLN A 197 -4.11 -0.33 21.21
N VAL A 198 -4.46 0.81 20.59
CA VAL A 198 -3.70 2.07 20.68
C VAL A 198 -4.62 3.25 21.01
N TRP A 199 -4.20 4.13 21.92
CA TRP A 199 -4.94 5.35 22.28
C TRP A 199 -4.03 6.45 22.84
N LEU A 200 -4.60 7.63 23.05
CA LEU A 200 -3.98 8.74 23.76
C LEU A 200 -4.59 8.92 25.15
N GLU A 201 -3.76 9.27 26.13
CA GLU A 201 -4.17 9.67 27.47
C GLU A 201 -3.58 11.04 27.81
N VAL A 202 -4.26 11.77 28.67
CA VAL A 202 -3.75 12.99 29.28
C VAL A 202 -3.66 12.84 30.81
N SER A 203 -2.61 13.39 31.40
CA SER A 203 -2.41 13.35 32.85
C SER A 203 -3.38 14.25 33.60
N LYS A 204 -3.82 13.84 34.79
CA LYS A 204 -4.73 14.63 35.66
C LYS A 204 -4.22 16.03 35.94
N ASP A 205 -2.97 16.16 36.35
CA ASP A 205 -2.42 17.45 36.76
C ASP A 205 -2.02 18.34 35.58
N TRP A 206 -1.94 17.78 34.36
CA TRP A 206 -1.40 18.41 33.15
C TRP A 206 -2.33 18.11 31.97
N ASN A 207 -3.50 18.76 31.97
CA ASN A 207 -4.56 18.56 30.99
C ASN A 207 -4.92 19.86 30.25
N GLY A 208 -3.98 20.36 29.45
CA GLY A 208 -4.16 21.52 28.57
C GLY A 208 -4.74 21.21 27.20
N VAL A 209 -5.11 19.95 26.92
CA VAL A 209 -5.59 19.52 25.60
C VAL A 209 -6.89 20.24 25.25
N TYR A 210 -6.93 20.89 24.09
CA TYR A 210 -7.95 21.87 23.76
C TYR A 210 -8.52 21.72 22.34
N VAL A 211 -9.72 22.23 22.15
CA VAL A 211 -10.42 22.37 20.85
C VAL A 211 -11.38 23.55 20.94
N SER A 212 -11.56 24.27 19.83
CA SER A 212 -12.51 25.36 19.66
C SER A 212 -13.06 25.38 18.23
N ALA A 213 -13.76 26.44 17.84
CA ALA A 213 -14.15 26.64 16.44
C ALA A 213 -12.93 26.97 15.54
N GLU A 214 -11.83 27.43 16.12
CA GLU A 214 -10.62 27.87 15.42
C GLU A 214 -9.42 26.94 15.66
N ASP A 215 -9.51 26.06 16.66
CA ASP A 215 -8.42 25.17 17.09
C ASP A 215 -8.88 23.70 17.00
N ASP A 216 -8.13 22.86 16.28
CA ASP A 216 -8.36 21.41 16.24
C ASP A 216 -7.32 20.65 17.09
N SER A 217 -7.72 19.46 17.55
CA SER A 217 -6.82 18.45 18.11
C SER A 217 -7.16 17.10 17.48
N ILE A 218 -6.21 16.48 16.78
CA ILE A 218 -6.40 15.33 15.89
C ILE A 218 -5.51 14.18 16.29
N PHE A 219 -6.03 12.97 16.20
CA PHE A 219 -5.29 11.71 16.30
C PHE A 219 -5.56 10.83 15.08
N THR A 220 -4.49 10.34 14.47
CA THR A 220 -4.50 9.61 13.21
C THR A 220 -3.62 8.38 13.33
N GLY A 221 -4.02 7.28 12.69
CA GLY A 221 -3.17 6.11 12.54
C GLY A 221 -3.53 5.31 11.31
N PHE A 222 -2.53 4.68 10.69
CA PHE A 222 -2.73 3.84 9.51
C PHE A 222 -1.71 2.72 9.40
N LEU A 223 -2.13 1.62 8.78
CA LEU A 223 -1.28 0.51 8.40
C LEU A 223 -0.30 0.98 7.32
N PHE A 224 0.99 0.90 7.64
CA PHE A 224 2.06 1.18 6.70
C PHE A 224 2.43 -0.05 5.89
N SER A 225 2.54 -1.21 6.56
CA SER A 225 2.84 -2.48 5.92
C SER A 225 2.27 -3.64 6.73
N SER A 226 1.55 -4.55 6.07
CA SER A 226 1.04 -5.78 6.68
C SER A 226 2.15 -6.81 6.85
N THR A 227 2.11 -7.58 7.92
CA THR A 227 2.97 -8.77 8.04
C THR A 227 2.31 -9.90 7.24
N THR A 228 2.95 -10.37 6.19
CA THR A 228 2.56 -11.62 5.51
C THR A 228 2.94 -12.78 6.42
N GLN A 229 1.98 -13.64 6.76
CA GLN A 229 2.29 -14.96 7.32
C GLN A 229 2.75 -15.90 6.22
#